data_AF-A0A521YQA0-F1
#
_entry.id   AF-A0A521YQA0-F1
#
_cell.length_a   1.000
_cell.length_b   1.000
_cell.length_c   1.000
_cell.angle_alpha   90.00
_cell.angle_beta   90.00
_cell.angle_gamma   90.00
#
_symmetry.space_group_name_H-M   'P 1'
#
loop_
_entity.id
_entity.type
_entity.pdbx_description
1 polymer ?
#
loop_
_entity_poly.entity_id
_entity_poly.type
_entity_poly.pdbx_seq_one_letter_code
_entity_poly.pdbx_strand_id
1 'polypeptide(L)'
;MLIAWPLAASREWAAGFLAGIFDAEGSYNDGCLRICNTDPTIIDWIQRCLQQLDFRFAVEPIVYLRITGGLREHLRFFHTVDPAIVRKRDISGQAVKSSARLAITAIEPLGRAERLFDITTETEDFIANGIVSHNCYARPSHSYLELSPGLDFETKLFAKTNAAELLRETLAKPGYTPQPIALGANTDCYQPIERKFRITRQILEVLAECEHPFTVVTKSALVERDLDILAPMAKKNLVKVFVSIGTLERELARKLEPRAASPQRRLQVLKALSEKQIPCGVMVAALIPALNDKTLEQVLESAAAAGAAEAAYVILRLPNELKDIFKEWLVAHYPQRAEHVVSIVRQIRGGRDNDPRFGTRMSGTGNYAELIERRFELACRKFGLNDHGAARCRAELDCSRFRPPRGGQLNLF
;
A
#
# COMPACT_ATOMS: atom_id res chain seq x y z
N MET A 1 -3.86 -49.66 -33.30
CA MET A 1 -3.29 -48.65 -32.38
C MET A 1 -3.24 -47.34 -33.16
N LEU A 2 -3.92 -46.28 -32.72
CA LEU A 2 -4.31 -45.14 -33.58
C LEU A 2 -3.45 -43.87 -33.42
N ILE A 3 -2.40 -43.94 -32.59
CA ILE A 3 -1.42 -42.86 -32.39
C ILE A 3 -0.05 -43.43 -32.71
N ALA A 4 0.61 -42.85 -33.72
CA ALA A 4 2.00 -43.13 -34.07
C ALA A 4 2.82 -41.87 -33.74
N TRP A 5 3.75 -41.98 -32.80
CA TRP A 5 4.65 -40.89 -32.43
C TRP A 5 5.74 -40.71 -33.50
N PRO A 6 6.16 -39.47 -33.82
CA PRO A 6 7.21 -39.24 -34.79
C PRO A 6 8.56 -39.74 -34.25
N LEU A 7 9.39 -40.33 -35.13
CA LEU A 7 10.76 -40.73 -34.77
C LEU A 7 11.68 -39.52 -34.52
N ALA A 8 11.39 -38.40 -35.17
CA ALA A 8 11.98 -37.09 -34.90
C ALA A 8 10.92 -36.00 -35.08
N ALA A 9 10.73 -35.15 -34.07
CA ALA A 9 9.76 -34.05 -34.11
C ALA A 9 10.40 -32.78 -34.70
N SER A 10 9.71 -32.12 -35.65
CA SER A 10 10.09 -30.76 -36.05
C SER A 10 9.70 -29.74 -34.98
N ARG A 11 10.21 -28.50 -35.07
CA ARG A 11 9.80 -27.43 -34.16
C ARG A 11 8.32 -27.06 -34.32
N GLU A 12 7.76 -27.10 -35.54
CA GLU A 12 6.32 -26.87 -35.75
C GLU A 12 5.47 -28.00 -35.15
N TRP A 13 5.91 -29.26 -35.30
CA TRP A 13 5.21 -30.39 -34.69
C TRP A 13 5.23 -30.30 -33.15
N ALA A 14 6.39 -29.95 -32.57
CA ALA A 14 6.52 -29.76 -31.12
C ALA A 14 5.61 -28.64 -30.60
N ALA A 15 5.50 -27.53 -31.35
CA ALA A 15 4.57 -26.45 -31.03
C ALA A 15 3.10 -26.91 -31.14
N GLY A 16 2.69 -27.53 -32.26
CA GLY A 16 1.32 -28.01 -32.47
C GLY A 16 0.89 -29.10 -31.48
N PHE A 17 1.81 -29.99 -31.08
CA PHE A 17 1.57 -30.97 -30.02
C PHE A 17 1.34 -30.30 -28.66
N LEU A 18 2.20 -29.35 -28.28
CA LEU A 18 2.05 -28.58 -27.04
C LEU A 18 0.76 -27.73 -27.03
N ALA A 19 0.33 -27.24 -28.20
CA ALA A 19 -0.92 -26.50 -28.36
C ALA A 19 -2.12 -27.42 -28.05
N GLY A 20 -2.22 -28.54 -28.75
CA GLY A 20 -3.32 -29.50 -28.58
C GLY A 20 -3.43 -30.04 -27.15
N ILE A 21 -2.30 -30.41 -26.51
CA ILE A 21 -2.33 -30.93 -25.14
C ILE A 21 -2.57 -29.83 -24.09
N PHE A 22 -2.13 -28.58 -24.34
CA PHE A 22 -2.48 -27.45 -23.48
C PHE A 22 -3.96 -27.06 -23.61
N ASP A 23 -4.55 -27.18 -24.79
CA ASP A 23 -5.99 -26.97 -25.00
C ASP A 23 -6.85 -28.07 -24.38
N ALA A 24 -6.42 -29.33 -24.45
CA ALA A 24 -7.09 -30.44 -23.79
C ALA A 24 -6.95 -30.35 -22.26
N GLU A 25 -5.72 -30.41 -21.75
CA GLU A 25 -5.41 -30.70 -20.34
C GLU A 25 -4.52 -29.64 -19.66
N GLY A 26 -4.14 -28.59 -20.40
CA GLY A 26 -3.45 -27.42 -19.85
C GLY A 26 -4.34 -26.50 -19.03
N SER A 27 -3.72 -25.74 -18.13
CA SER A 27 -4.35 -24.68 -17.36
C SER A 27 -3.39 -23.51 -17.13
N TYR A 28 -3.95 -22.31 -17.02
CA TYR A 28 -3.21 -21.10 -16.65
C TYR A 28 -4.03 -20.32 -15.63
N ASN A 29 -3.63 -20.41 -14.36
CA ASN A 29 -4.30 -19.78 -13.22
C ASN A 29 -3.24 -19.18 -12.29
N ASP A 30 -3.49 -18.00 -11.71
CA ASP A 30 -2.63 -17.33 -10.72
C ASP A 30 -1.13 -17.23 -11.11
N GLY A 31 -0.85 -17.02 -12.40
CA GLY A 31 0.52 -16.96 -12.93
C GLY A 31 1.27 -18.31 -12.91
N CYS A 32 0.54 -19.43 -12.83
CA CYS A 32 1.07 -20.78 -12.98
C CYS A 32 0.49 -21.42 -14.25
N LEU A 33 1.35 -21.70 -15.22
CA LEU A 33 1.02 -22.49 -16.41
C LEU A 33 1.39 -23.96 -16.14
N ARG A 34 0.38 -24.84 -16.20
CA ARG A 34 0.52 -26.29 -16.01
C ARG A 34 -0.08 -27.06 -17.16
N ILE A 35 0.49 -28.22 -17.46
CA ILE A 35 -0.12 -29.30 -18.25
C ILE A 35 -0.09 -30.55 -17.37
N CYS A 36 -1.21 -31.23 -17.21
CA CYS A 36 -1.25 -32.60 -16.68
C CYS A 36 -1.58 -33.59 -17.80
N ASN A 37 -1.19 -34.85 -17.63
CA ASN A 37 -1.71 -35.98 -18.40
C ASN A 37 -1.35 -37.30 -17.71
N THR A 38 -2.29 -38.23 -17.56
CA THR A 38 -2.07 -39.49 -16.83
C THR A 38 -1.22 -40.53 -17.55
N ASP A 39 -0.92 -40.35 -18.84
CA ASP A 39 -0.01 -41.21 -19.61
C ASP A 39 1.45 -40.72 -19.49
N PRO A 40 2.37 -41.53 -18.91
CA PRO A 40 3.80 -41.20 -18.84
C PRO A 40 4.44 -40.90 -20.19
N THR A 41 3.92 -41.48 -21.28
CA THR A 41 4.41 -41.26 -22.66
C THR A 41 4.13 -39.84 -23.12
N ILE A 42 2.94 -39.31 -22.82
CA ILE A 42 2.56 -37.93 -23.14
C ILE A 42 3.37 -36.96 -22.29
N ILE A 43 3.61 -37.29 -21.01
CA ILE A 43 4.47 -36.52 -20.09
C ILE A 43 5.93 -36.45 -20.58
N ASP A 44 6.48 -37.53 -21.15
CA ASP A 44 7.82 -37.51 -21.77
C ASP A 44 7.83 -36.65 -23.06
N TRP A 45 6.81 -36.77 -23.91
CA TRP A 45 6.70 -35.93 -25.12
C TRP A 45 6.54 -34.43 -24.80
N ILE A 46 5.77 -34.06 -23.78
CA ILE A 46 5.67 -32.66 -23.32
C ILE A 46 7.06 -32.16 -22.88
N GLN A 47 7.81 -32.96 -22.12
CA GLN A 47 9.18 -32.60 -21.70
C GLN A 47 10.12 -32.38 -22.87
N ARG A 48 10.16 -33.33 -23.82
CA ARG A 48 11.00 -33.21 -25.03
C ARG A 48 10.66 -31.98 -25.86
N CYS A 49 9.37 -31.72 -26.09
CA CYS A 49 8.91 -30.56 -26.85
C CYS A 49 9.25 -29.24 -26.13
N LEU A 50 9.08 -29.18 -24.80
CA LEU A 50 9.47 -28.00 -24.02
C LEU A 50 10.99 -27.76 -24.05
N GLN A 51 11.81 -28.81 -23.98
CA GLN A 51 13.27 -28.72 -24.12
C GLN A 51 13.67 -28.22 -25.52
N GLN A 52 13.08 -28.77 -26.58
CA GLN A 52 13.34 -28.40 -27.98
C GLN A 52 12.95 -26.95 -28.32
N LEU A 53 12.04 -26.35 -27.55
CA LEU A 53 11.62 -24.95 -27.63
C LEU A 53 12.23 -24.08 -26.52
N ASP A 54 13.29 -24.56 -25.86
CA ASP A 54 14.09 -23.83 -24.86
C ASP A 54 13.29 -23.38 -23.62
N PHE A 55 12.17 -24.02 -23.27
CA PHE A 55 11.37 -23.70 -22.08
C PHE A 55 11.91 -24.32 -20.80
N ARG A 56 11.93 -23.54 -19.72
CA ARG A 56 12.25 -24.03 -18.37
C ARG A 56 11.00 -24.54 -17.68
N PHE A 57 10.98 -25.80 -17.26
CA PHE A 57 9.86 -26.39 -16.53
C PHE A 57 10.33 -27.14 -15.28
N ALA A 58 9.36 -27.48 -14.42
CA ALA A 58 9.53 -28.40 -13.32
C ALA A 58 8.43 -29.47 -13.40
N VAL A 59 8.78 -30.73 -13.13
CA VAL A 59 7.84 -31.82 -12.93
C VAL A 59 7.45 -31.83 -11.45
N GLU A 60 6.17 -31.65 -11.14
CA GLU A 60 5.66 -31.66 -9.76
C GLU A 60 5.21 -33.09 -9.38
N PRO A 61 5.35 -33.52 -8.10
CA PRO A 61 4.81 -34.80 -7.64
C PRO A 61 3.29 -34.82 -7.86
N ILE A 62 2.78 -35.91 -8.45
CA ILE A 62 1.45 -36.01 -9.08
C ILE A 62 1.38 -35.22 -10.40
N VAL A 63 2.03 -35.75 -11.45
CA VAL A 63 1.56 -35.66 -12.86
C VAL A 63 1.39 -34.24 -13.46
N TYR A 64 2.01 -33.20 -12.90
CA TYR A 64 2.00 -31.85 -13.49
C TYR A 64 3.36 -31.45 -14.04
N LEU A 65 3.36 -30.94 -15.27
CA LEU A 65 4.44 -30.15 -15.85
C LEU A 65 4.12 -28.67 -15.69
N ARG A 66 4.88 -27.96 -14.85
CA ARG A 66 4.74 -26.51 -14.64
C ARG A 66 5.82 -25.76 -15.41
N ILE A 67 5.43 -24.84 -16.29
CA ILE A 67 6.36 -23.92 -16.95
C ILE A 67 6.78 -22.82 -15.96
N THR A 68 8.09 -22.71 -15.77
CA THR A 68 8.76 -21.80 -14.82
C THR A 68 9.29 -20.55 -15.53
N GLY A 69 9.65 -19.51 -14.77
CA GLY A 69 10.10 -18.21 -15.31
C GLY A 69 9.02 -17.11 -15.32
N GLY A 70 7.78 -17.45 -14.96
CA GLY A 70 6.68 -16.50 -14.78
C GLY A 70 6.18 -15.89 -16.09
N LEU A 71 5.44 -14.77 -15.99
CA LEU A 71 4.69 -14.17 -17.09
C LEU A 71 5.49 -13.99 -18.40
N ARG A 72 6.79 -13.70 -18.34
CA ARG A 72 7.64 -13.63 -19.54
C ARG A 72 7.70 -14.95 -20.31
N GLU A 73 7.95 -16.05 -19.61
CA GLU A 73 8.01 -17.38 -20.23
C GLU A 73 6.62 -17.89 -20.62
N HIS A 74 5.56 -17.50 -19.88
CA HIS A 74 4.18 -17.81 -20.26
C HIS A 74 3.74 -17.05 -21.52
N LEU A 75 4.09 -15.77 -21.65
CA LEU A 75 3.88 -15.01 -22.89
C LEU A 75 4.67 -15.59 -24.07
N ARG A 76 5.94 -15.99 -23.84
CA ARG A 76 6.74 -16.68 -24.86
C ARG A 76 6.10 -18.01 -25.27
N PHE A 77 5.59 -18.79 -24.32
CA PHE A 77 4.84 -20.01 -24.59
C PHE A 77 3.62 -19.71 -25.47
N PHE A 78 2.76 -18.76 -25.08
CA PHE A 78 1.57 -18.43 -25.87
C PHE A 78 1.88 -17.94 -27.29
N HIS A 79 3.00 -17.24 -27.52
CA HIS A 79 3.42 -16.82 -28.87
C HIS A 79 4.15 -17.89 -29.68
N THR A 80 4.78 -18.87 -29.01
CA THR A 80 5.54 -19.95 -29.68
C THR A 80 4.68 -21.17 -29.97
N VAL A 81 3.66 -21.40 -29.16
CA VAL A 81 2.77 -22.58 -29.18
C VAL A 81 1.37 -22.23 -29.73
N ASP A 82 0.94 -20.98 -29.62
CA ASP A 82 -0.34 -20.45 -30.12
C ASP A 82 -1.65 -21.19 -29.68
N PRO A 83 -1.86 -21.50 -28.38
CA PRO A 83 -3.19 -21.85 -27.87
C PRO A 83 -3.66 -23.25 -28.26
N ALA A 84 -4.82 -23.41 -28.91
CA ALA A 84 -5.67 -22.40 -29.54
C ALA A 84 -6.63 -21.65 -28.58
N ILE A 85 -7.17 -22.28 -27.52
CA ILE A 85 -8.25 -21.73 -26.67
C ILE A 85 -7.84 -20.39 -26.01
N VAL A 86 -8.37 -19.28 -26.53
CA VAL A 86 -7.99 -17.91 -26.14
C VAL A 86 -8.22 -17.63 -24.65
N ARG A 87 -9.29 -18.15 -24.03
CA ARG A 87 -9.54 -17.99 -22.59
C ARG A 87 -8.48 -18.63 -21.67
N LYS A 88 -7.68 -19.59 -22.16
CA LYS A 88 -6.54 -20.16 -21.41
C LYS A 88 -5.26 -19.31 -21.53
N ARG A 89 -5.29 -18.26 -22.36
CA ARG A 89 -4.18 -17.32 -22.58
C ARG A 89 -4.34 -16.01 -21.80
N ASP A 90 -5.40 -15.86 -21.01
CA ASP A 90 -5.68 -14.62 -20.30
C ASP A 90 -4.63 -14.33 -19.22
N ILE A 91 -4.01 -13.16 -19.34
CA ILE A 91 -2.95 -12.63 -18.47
C ILE A 91 -3.47 -11.47 -17.59
N SER A 92 -4.77 -11.16 -17.65
CA SER A 92 -5.39 -10.03 -16.97
C SER A 92 -5.09 -10.05 -15.46
N GLY A 93 -4.71 -8.88 -14.92
CA GLY A 93 -4.33 -8.74 -13.51
C GLY A 93 -2.93 -9.23 -13.14
N GLN A 94 -2.15 -9.82 -14.06
CA GLN A 94 -0.77 -10.23 -13.76
C GLN A 94 0.24 -9.07 -13.88
N ALA A 95 1.10 -8.94 -12.88
CA ALA A 95 2.14 -7.91 -12.87
C ALA A 95 3.26 -8.24 -13.87
N VAL A 96 3.43 -7.39 -14.89
CA VAL A 96 4.58 -7.39 -15.79
C VAL A 96 5.84 -6.98 -15.02
N LYS A 97 6.56 -7.97 -14.48
CA LYS A 97 7.82 -7.76 -13.76
C LYS A 97 8.96 -7.52 -14.75
N SER A 98 9.29 -6.25 -14.96
CA SER A 98 10.51 -5.89 -15.70
C SER A 98 11.76 -6.13 -14.86
N SER A 99 12.78 -6.75 -15.46
CA SER A 99 14.14 -6.84 -14.90
C SER A 99 15.02 -5.64 -15.28
N ALA A 100 14.47 -4.62 -15.95
CA ALA A 100 15.18 -3.39 -16.22
C ALA A 100 15.52 -2.69 -14.89
N ARG A 101 16.77 -2.19 -14.77
CA ARG A 101 17.11 -1.23 -13.73
C ARG A 101 16.36 0.07 -14.03
N LEU A 102 15.17 0.22 -13.43
CA LEU A 102 14.42 1.47 -13.45
C LEU A 102 15.26 2.54 -12.74
N ALA A 103 15.86 3.41 -13.55
CA ALA A 103 16.66 4.54 -13.12
C ALA A 103 16.10 5.81 -13.78
N ILE A 104 16.17 6.93 -13.06
CA ILE A 104 15.86 8.24 -13.63
C ILE A 104 16.99 8.57 -14.60
N THR A 105 16.71 8.54 -15.90
CA THR A 105 17.68 8.79 -16.98
C THR A 105 17.96 10.27 -17.18
N ALA A 106 16.96 11.13 -16.92
CA ALA A 106 17.07 12.59 -16.97
C ALA A 106 16.16 13.24 -15.91
N ILE A 107 16.53 14.45 -15.49
CA ILE A 107 15.64 15.39 -14.79
C ILE A 107 15.77 16.69 -15.57
N GLU A 108 14.68 17.15 -16.17
CA GLU A 108 14.67 18.32 -17.04
C GLU A 108 14.04 19.51 -16.30
N PRO A 109 14.69 20.68 -16.27
CA PRO A 109 14.07 21.90 -15.77
C PRO A 109 12.89 22.29 -16.66
N LEU A 110 11.76 22.70 -16.07
CA LEU A 110 10.57 23.15 -16.81
C LEU A 110 10.80 24.45 -17.63
N GLY A 111 11.98 25.07 -17.55
CA GLY A 111 12.33 26.31 -18.26
C GLY A 111 11.58 27.57 -17.78
N ARG A 112 10.58 27.41 -16.90
CA ARG A 112 9.75 28.48 -16.35
C ARG A 112 9.50 28.25 -14.85
N ALA A 113 9.33 29.34 -14.11
CA ALA A 113 8.79 29.28 -12.76
C ALA A 113 7.27 29.18 -12.84
N GLU A 114 6.70 28.10 -12.30
CA GLU A 114 5.24 27.96 -12.17
C GLU A 114 4.79 28.37 -10.77
N ARG A 115 3.67 29.09 -10.69
CA ARG A 115 3.07 29.50 -9.43
C ARG A 115 2.33 28.32 -8.81
N LEU A 116 3.00 27.62 -7.90
CA LEU A 116 2.34 26.73 -6.94
C LEU A 116 1.53 27.57 -5.95
N PHE A 117 0.24 27.27 -5.84
CA PHE A 117 -0.64 27.87 -4.85
C PHE A 117 -0.59 27.07 -3.55
N ASP A 118 -0.45 27.76 -2.41
CA ASP A 118 -0.56 27.14 -1.09
C ASP A 118 -2.05 27.07 -0.73
N ILE A 119 -2.59 25.85 -0.60
CA ILE A 119 -4.02 25.63 -0.32
C ILE A 119 -4.15 25.22 1.14
N THR A 120 -4.30 26.22 2.01
CA THR A 120 -4.65 26.01 3.42
C THR A 120 -6.15 25.73 3.52
N THR A 121 -6.53 24.54 4.00
CA THR A 121 -7.91 24.27 4.41
C THR A 121 -8.19 24.85 5.80
N GLU A 122 -9.47 24.99 6.19
CA GLU A 122 -9.88 25.48 7.53
C GLU A 122 -9.34 24.65 8.71
N THR A 123 -8.67 23.53 8.43
CA THR A 123 -8.00 22.63 9.39
C THR A 123 -6.50 22.90 9.58
N GLU A 124 -5.94 23.92 8.92
CA GLU A 124 -4.49 24.23 8.89
C GLU A 124 -3.60 23.08 8.35
N ASP A 125 -4.18 22.15 7.58
CA ASP A 125 -3.46 21.00 7.00
C ASP A 125 -2.49 21.43 5.87
N PHE A 126 -1.24 20.97 5.95
CA PHE A 126 -0.21 21.19 4.92
C PHE A 126 -0.11 20.02 3.93
N ILE A 127 -0.12 20.30 2.62
CA ILE A 127 -0.13 19.27 1.57
C ILE A 127 1.29 18.84 1.17
N ALA A 128 1.64 17.58 1.40
CA ALA A 128 2.88 16.96 0.90
C ALA A 128 2.72 15.46 0.54
N ASN A 129 2.47 15.18 -0.76
CA ASN A 129 2.92 14.06 -1.60
C ASN A 129 2.90 12.59 -1.07
N GLY A 130 2.35 11.57 -1.79
CA GLY A 130 2.03 10.24 -1.16
C GLY A 130 2.22 8.89 -1.89
N ILE A 131 2.17 7.80 -1.10
CA ILE A 131 1.91 6.42 -1.54
C ILE A 131 0.40 6.19 -1.69
N VAL A 132 0.01 5.49 -2.76
CA VAL A 132 -1.39 5.36 -3.18
C VAL A 132 -2.03 4.02 -2.80
N SER A 133 -3.27 4.12 -2.32
CA SER A 133 -4.30 3.06 -2.38
C SER A 133 -5.37 3.48 -3.39
N HIS A 134 -6.06 2.52 -4.02
CA HIS A 134 -7.24 2.82 -4.85
C HIS A 134 -8.29 3.66 -4.11
N ASN A 135 -8.33 3.58 -2.78
CA ASN A 135 -9.34 4.22 -1.92
C ASN A 135 -8.79 5.45 -1.17
N CYS A 136 -7.73 6.09 -1.68
CA CYS A 136 -7.09 7.23 -1.02
C CYS A 136 -7.92 8.51 -1.17
N TYR A 137 -8.43 9.03 -0.04
CA TYR A 137 -9.23 10.26 0.00
C TYR A 137 -8.50 11.52 -0.49
N ALA A 138 -7.17 11.48 -0.60
CA ALA A 138 -6.34 12.55 -1.13
C ALA A 138 -6.32 12.61 -2.66
N ARG A 139 -6.88 11.63 -3.38
CA ARG A 139 -6.95 11.61 -4.85
C ARG A 139 -7.41 12.93 -5.49
N PRO A 140 -8.43 13.65 -4.96
CA PRO A 140 -8.84 14.95 -5.48
C PRO A 140 -7.77 16.05 -5.42
N SER A 141 -6.67 15.89 -4.68
CA SER A 141 -5.60 16.91 -4.65
C SER A 141 -4.93 17.11 -6.01
N HIS A 142 -4.87 16.06 -6.83
CA HIS A 142 -4.34 16.17 -8.21
C HIS A 142 -5.30 16.91 -9.14
N SER A 143 -6.62 16.90 -8.87
CA SER A 143 -7.59 17.67 -9.65
C SER A 143 -7.34 19.19 -9.57
N TYR A 144 -6.82 19.69 -8.45
CA TYR A 144 -6.41 21.10 -8.30
C TYR A 144 -5.14 21.47 -9.09
N LEU A 145 -4.42 20.47 -9.60
CA LEU A 145 -3.20 20.62 -10.41
C LEU A 145 -3.45 20.30 -11.89
N GLU A 146 -4.73 20.28 -12.32
CA GLU A 146 -5.16 19.88 -13.67
C GLU A 146 -4.73 18.44 -14.06
N LEU A 147 -4.59 17.55 -13.06
CA LEU A 147 -4.18 16.16 -13.22
C LEU A 147 -5.29 15.17 -12.86
N SER A 148 -5.26 13.98 -13.47
CA SER A 148 -6.23 12.92 -13.19
C SER A 148 -6.13 12.42 -11.75
N PRO A 149 -7.22 12.44 -10.95
CA PRO A 149 -7.28 11.81 -9.63
C PRO A 149 -7.21 10.27 -9.70
N GLY A 150 -7.27 9.70 -10.92
CA GLY A 150 -7.05 8.28 -11.22
C GLY A 150 -5.58 7.96 -11.50
N LEU A 151 -5.18 8.12 -12.77
CA LEU A 151 -3.88 7.67 -13.28
C LEU A 151 -2.71 8.58 -12.88
N ASP A 152 -2.88 9.90 -12.95
CA ASP A 152 -1.81 10.85 -12.63
C ASP A 152 -1.49 10.84 -11.14
N PHE A 153 -2.51 10.75 -10.27
CA PHE A 153 -2.32 10.51 -8.83
C PHE A 153 -1.43 9.30 -8.54
N GLU A 154 -1.46 8.29 -9.42
CA GLU A 154 -0.69 7.06 -9.29
C GLU A 154 0.71 7.09 -9.92
N THR A 155 1.01 8.06 -10.78
CA THR A 155 2.21 8.07 -11.65
C THR A 155 3.02 9.37 -11.60
N LYS A 156 2.43 10.51 -11.19
CA LYS A 156 3.07 11.82 -11.09
C LYS A 156 3.16 12.27 -9.62
N LEU A 157 4.38 12.58 -9.18
CA LEU A 157 4.72 12.93 -7.79
C LEU A 157 5.34 14.33 -7.72
N PHE A 158 4.97 15.12 -6.71
CA PHE A 158 5.43 16.51 -6.54
C PHE A 158 6.22 16.68 -5.23
N ALA A 159 7.54 16.78 -5.33
CA ALA A 159 8.41 16.92 -4.16
C ALA A 159 8.68 18.40 -3.84
N LYS A 160 8.27 18.86 -2.64
CA LYS A 160 8.70 20.16 -2.09
C LYS A 160 10.11 20.01 -1.50
N THR A 161 11.13 20.13 -2.35
CA THR A 161 12.53 19.81 -2.02
C THR A 161 13.13 20.67 -0.92
N ASN A 162 12.62 21.90 -0.72
CA ASN A 162 13.03 22.82 0.35
C ASN A 162 12.13 22.77 1.61
N ALA A 163 11.32 21.71 1.79
CA ALA A 163 10.38 21.65 2.92
C ALA A 163 11.05 21.75 4.31
N ALA A 164 12.27 21.23 4.48
CA ALA A 164 13.00 21.31 5.74
C ALA A 164 13.54 22.73 6.04
N GLU A 165 13.92 23.48 5.01
CA GLU A 165 14.33 24.89 5.10
C GLU A 165 13.13 25.76 5.53
N LEU A 166 12.00 25.65 4.81
CA LEU A 166 10.76 26.36 5.14
C LEU A 166 10.20 26.00 6.53
N LEU A 167 10.37 24.74 6.95
CA LEU A 167 10.02 24.32 8.31
C LEU A 167 10.91 25.02 9.34
N ARG A 168 12.24 25.04 9.13
CA ARG A 168 13.18 25.75 10.01
C ARG A 168 12.84 27.24 10.12
N GLU A 169 12.58 27.92 9.01
CA GLU A 169 12.13 29.31 9.00
C GLU A 169 10.82 29.51 9.77
N THR A 170 9.87 28.58 9.64
CA THR A 170 8.58 28.65 10.32
C THR A 170 8.71 28.45 11.83
N LEU A 171 9.52 27.48 12.27
CA LEU A 171 9.83 27.25 13.69
C LEU A 171 10.68 28.37 14.33
N ALA A 172 11.34 29.21 13.52
CA ALA A 172 12.10 30.37 13.99
C ALA A 172 11.25 31.64 14.21
N LYS A 173 9.97 31.64 13.80
CA LYS A 173 9.11 32.83 13.90
C LYS A 173 8.87 33.23 15.37
N PRO A 174 9.03 34.51 15.74
CA PRO A 174 8.69 35.00 17.07
C PRO A 174 7.23 34.67 17.43
N GLY A 175 7.00 34.12 18.63
CA GLY A 175 5.67 33.70 19.07
C GLY A 175 5.18 32.35 18.52
N TYR A 176 6.00 31.60 17.77
CA TYR A 176 5.64 30.24 17.37
C TYR A 176 5.35 29.37 18.59
N THR A 177 4.17 28.75 18.61
CA THR A 177 3.71 27.86 19.68
C THR A 177 3.67 26.42 19.14
N PRO A 178 4.43 25.48 19.72
CA PRO A 178 4.52 24.10 19.22
C PRO A 178 3.22 23.33 19.40
N GLN A 179 2.76 22.68 18.33
CA GLN A 179 1.68 21.70 18.35
C GLN A 179 2.09 20.43 17.57
N PRO A 180 1.64 19.22 17.93
CA PRO A 180 2.09 18.00 17.27
C PRO A 180 1.78 17.97 15.76
N ILE A 181 2.82 17.97 14.92
CA ILE A 181 2.68 17.89 13.46
C ILE A 181 2.31 16.46 13.03
N ALA A 182 1.35 16.28 12.13
CA ALA A 182 0.96 14.96 11.61
C ALA A 182 1.62 14.65 10.24
N LEU A 183 2.76 13.95 10.26
CA LEU A 183 3.44 13.53 9.04
C LEU A 183 2.73 12.32 8.41
N GLY A 184 2.50 12.36 7.10
CA GLY A 184 1.87 11.28 6.36
C GLY A 184 0.33 11.34 6.28
N ALA A 185 -0.30 12.37 6.88
CA ALA A 185 -1.74 12.44 7.09
C ALA A 185 -2.56 12.39 5.78
N ASN A 186 -2.34 13.34 4.87
CA ASN A 186 -2.94 13.34 3.54
C ASN A 186 -2.41 12.18 2.68
N THR A 187 -1.10 11.93 2.80
CA THR A 187 -0.31 11.23 1.81
C THR A 187 0.95 10.66 2.46
N ASP A 188 1.23 9.38 2.26
CA ASP A 188 2.33 8.68 2.97
C ASP A 188 3.69 9.34 2.75
N CYS A 189 4.30 9.80 3.83
CA CYS A 189 5.58 10.51 3.80
C CYS A 189 6.76 9.61 3.37
N TYR A 190 6.65 8.28 3.45
CA TYR A 190 7.75 7.34 3.19
C TYR A 190 7.69 6.66 1.81
N GLN A 191 7.32 7.42 0.79
CA GLN A 191 7.25 6.99 -0.60
C GLN A 191 8.54 6.35 -1.16
N PRO A 192 8.46 5.59 -2.27
CA PRO A 192 9.64 5.11 -2.99
C PRO A 192 10.66 6.21 -3.34
N ILE A 193 10.19 7.43 -3.65
CA ILE A 193 11.03 8.59 -3.98
C ILE A 193 11.91 9.06 -2.79
N GLU A 194 11.47 8.84 -1.54
CA GLU A 194 12.22 9.20 -0.34
C GLU A 194 13.53 8.45 -0.19
N ARG A 195 13.72 7.32 -0.89
CA ARG A 195 15.00 6.61 -0.94
C ARG A 195 16.13 7.50 -1.48
N LYS A 196 15.80 8.40 -2.42
CA LYS A 196 16.73 9.38 -3.01
C LYS A 196 16.62 10.74 -2.33
N PHE A 197 15.42 11.29 -2.21
CA PHE A 197 15.22 12.69 -1.83
C PHE A 197 15.39 12.96 -0.33
N ARG A 198 15.04 11.99 0.53
CA ARG A 198 15.18 12.08 2.00
C ARG A 198 14.56 13.34 2.63
N ILE A 199 13.53 13.92 2.01
CA ILE A 199 12.86 15.15 2.49
C ILE A 199 12.21 14.90 3.85
N THR A 200 11.58 13.73 4.04
CA THR A 200 11.02 13.36 5.35
C THR A 200 12.12 13.22 6.38
N ARG A 201 13.28 12.64 6.05
CA ARG A 201 14.41 12.60 6.99
C ARG A 201 14.91 13.99 7.36
N GLN A 202 15.07 14.89 6.39
CA GLN A 202 15.49 16.28 6.66
C GLN A 202 14.49 17.02 7.56
N ILE A 203 13.18 16.78 7.36
CA ILE A 203 12.12 17.27 8.26
C ILE A 203 12.30 16.69 9.67
N LEU A 204 12.53 15.38 9.81
CA LEU A 204 12.79 14.75 11.10
C LEU A 204 14.05 15.30 11.79
N GLU A 205 15.10 15.61 11.04
CA GLU A 205 16.34 16.21 11.56
C GLU A 205 16.08 17.63 12.12
N VAL A 206 15.26 18.44 11.44
CA VAL A 206 14.82 19.76 11.96
C VAL A 206 13.93 19.62 13.20
N LEU A 207 12.96 18.70 13.20
CA LEU A 207 12.10 18.45 14.35
C LEU A 207 12.90 17.92 15.57
N ALA A 208 13.94 17.12 15.32
CA ALA A 208 14.84 16.61 16.34
C ALA A 208 15.73 17.70 16.97
N GLU A 209 16.27 18.61 16.16
CA GLU A 209 17.02 19.78 16.64
C GLU A 209 16.14 20.66 17.55
N CYS A 210 14.92 20.93 17.11
CA CYS A 210 13.98 21.80 17.81
C CYS A 210 13.27 21.12 19.00
N GLU A 211 13.54 19.84 19.29
CA GLU A 211 12.75 19.00 20.22
C GLU A 211 11.22 19.15 20.01
N HIS A 212 10.79 19.23 18.75
CA HIS A 212 9.40 19.49 18.37
C HIS A 212 8.60 18.18 18.28
N PRO A 213 7.38 18.10 18.84
CA PRO A 213 6.57 16.90 18.80
C PRO A 213 5.93 16.66 17.41
N PHE A 214 5.75 15.40 17.03
CA PHE A 214 5.06 15.02 15.81
C PHE A 214 4.56 13.57 15.85
N THR A 215 3.64 13.24 14.94
CA THR A 215 3.22 11.86 14.67
C THR A 215 3.59 11.48 13.24
N VAL A 216 3.72 10.18 12.99
CA VAL A 216 3.91 9.61 11.64
C VAL A 216 2.78 8.63 11.37
N VAL A 217 2.17 8.69 10.19
CA VAL A 217 1.34 7.60 9.67
C VAL A 217 1.90 7.10 8.33
N THR A 218 2.11 5.79 8.19
CA THR A 218 2.72 5.20 6.99
C THR A 218 2.29 3.76 6.70
N LYS A 219 2.36 3.37 5.43
CA LYS A 219 2.23 2.00 4.89
C LYS A 219 3.59 1.44 4.41
N SER A 220 4.66 2.22 4.58
CA SER A 220 5.99 1.93 4.06
C SER A 220 6.91 1.36 5.14
N ALA A 221 7.77 0.41 4.74
CA ALA A 221 8.85 -0.06 5.60
C ALA A 221 10.07 0.90 5.64
N LEU A 222 10.05 1.97 4.83
CA LEU A 222 11.17 2.91 4.78
C LEU A 222 11.33 3.75 6.06
N VAL A 223 10.30 3.81 6.92
CA VAL A 223 10.39 4.41 8.27
C VAL A 223 11.48 3.78 9.14
N GLU A 224 11.83 2.52 8.90
CA GLU A 224 12.92 1.85 9.61
C GLU A 224 14.31 2.48 9.34
N ARG A 225 14.46 3.25 8.25
CA ARG A 225 15.67 4.02 7.95
C ARG A 225 15.98 5.04 9.04
N ASP A 226 14.95 5.66 9.61
CA ASP A 226 15.06 6.85 10.44
C ASP A 226 14.85 6.54 11.93
N LEU A 227 14.96 5.25 12.32
CA LEU A 227 14.93 4.78 13.72
C LEU A 227 16.02 5.44 14.59
N ASP A 228 17.12 5.86 13.98
CA ASP A 228 18.20 6.59 14.64
C ASP A 228 17.77 7.99 15.12
N ILE A 229 16.78 8.60 14.47
CA ILE A 229 16.16 9.87 14.90
C ILE A 229 14.93 9.61 15.78
N LEU A 230 14.08 8.67 15.37
CA LEU A 230 12.80 8.38 16.04
C LEU A 230 13.00 7.86 17.47
N ALA A 231 13.97 6.97 17.73
CA ALA A 231 14.16 6.39 19.06
C ALA A 231 14.66 7.40 20.12
N PRO A 232 15.64 8.29 19.85
CA PRO A 232 15.97 9.40 20.75
C PRO A 232 14.79 10.35 21.04
N MET A 233 13.94 10.63 20.04
CA MET A 233 12.76 11.49 20.22
C MET A 233 11.64 10.81 21.01
N ALA A 234 11.45 9.50 20.82
CA ALA A 234 10.49 8.70 21.59
C ALA A 234 10.78 8.74 23.10
N LYS A 235 12.07 8.63 23.49
CA LYS A 235 12.52 8.77 24.89
C LYS A 235 12.14 10.12 25.52
N LYS A 236 11.99 11.17 24.70
CA LYS A 236 11.60 12.52 25.11
C LYS A 236 10.09 12.77 25.04
N ASN A 237 9.26 11.76 24.76
CA ASN A 237 7.82 11.88 24.52
C ASN A 237 7.45 12.73 23.28
N LEU A 238 8.32 12.81 22.27
CA LEU A 238 8.12 13.70 21.12
C LEU A 238 7.53 13.02 19.89
N VAL A 239 7.48 11.69 19.83
CA VAL A 239 7.00 10.98 18.64
C VAL A 239 6.21 9.71 18.95
N LYS A 240 5.15 9.49 18.16
CA LYS A 240 4.50 8.18 17.98
C LYS A 240 4.25 7.86 16.51
N VAL A 241 4.33 6.57 16.15
CA VAL A 241 4.30 6.09 14.76
C VAL A 241 3.15 5.11 14.53
N PHE A 242 2.19 5.49 13.69
CA PHE A 242 1.11 4.63 13.25
C PHE A 242 1.44 3.93 11.93
N VAL A 243 1.36 2.61 11.91
CA VAL A 243 1.49 1.81 10.69
C VAL A 243 0.10 1.43 10.19
N SER A 244 -0.27 1.83 8.97
CA SER A 244 -1.61 1.52 8.47
C SER A 244 -1.72 0.10 7.94
N ILE A 245 -2.61 -0.71 8.52
CA ILE A 245 -2.86 -2.09 8.13
C ILE A 245 -4.38 -2.25 7.97
N GLY A 246 -4.87 -2.18 6.72
CA GLY A 246 -6.31 -2.31 6.43
C GLY A 246 -6.83 -3.75 6.40
N THR A 247 -5.95 -4.75 6.22
CA THR A 247 -6.27 -6.17 6.27
C THR A 247 -4.97 -6.99 6.32
N LEU A 248 -5.03 -8.23 6.78
CA LEU A 248 -3.94 -9.21 6.67
C LEU A 248 -4.04 -10.08 5.39
N GLU A 249 -5.20 -10.05 4.72
CA GLU A 249 -5.47 -10.83 3.50
C GLU A 249 -4.63 -10.30 2.33
N ARG A 250 -3.64 -11.08 1.90
CA ARG A 250 -2.67 -10.66 0.87
C ARG A 250 -3.32 -10.27 -0.46
N GLU A 251 -4.32 -11.01 -0.92
CA GLU A 251 -4.95 -10.73 -2.22
C GLU A 251 -5.81 -9.46 -2.18
N LEU A 252 -6.54 -9.22 -1.10
CA LEU A 252 -7.27 -7.97 -0.91
C LEU A 252 -6.31 -6.78 -0.76
N ALA A 253 -5.22 -6.94 0.00
CA ALA A 253 -4.19 -5.92 0.13
C ALA A 253 -3.51 -5.59 -1.22
N ARG A 254 -3.21 -6.59 -2.07
CA ARG A 254 -2.66 -6.36 -3.42
C ARG A 254 -3.64 -5.62 -4.33
N LYS A 255 -4.93 -5.98 -4.29
CA LYS A 255 -5.97 -5.31 -5.09
C LYS A 255 -6.24 -3.87 -4.64
N LEU A 256 -6.11 -3.57 -3.34
CA LEU A 256 -6.35 -2.23 -2.78
C LEU A 256 -5.12 -1.30 -2.82
N GLU A 257 -3.92 -1.86 -2.65
CA GLU A 257 -2.68 -1.12 -2.37
C GLU A 257 -1.44 -1.76 -3.06
N PRO A 258 -1.45 -1.98 -4.39
CA PRO A 258 -0.45 -2.81 -5.07
C PRO A 258 1.00 -2.32 -4.93
N ARG A 259 1.22 -1.04 -4.62
CA ARG A 259 2.55 -0.42 -4.44
C ARG A 259 2.97 -0.25 -2.97
N ALA A 260 2.13 -0.59 -2.00
CA ALA A 260 2.44 -0.51 -0.57
C ALA A 260 3.22 -1.74 -0.08
N ALA A 261 3.82 -1.67 1.12
CA ALA A 261 4.41 -2.85 1.74
C ALA A 261 3.33 -3.91 2.03
N SER A 262 3.68 -5.20 2.03
CA SER A 262 2.71 -6.26 2.38
C SER A 262 2.25 -6.13 3.84
N PRO A 263 1.04 -6.61 4.20
CA PRO A 263 0.56 -6.56 5.59
C PRO A 263 1.54 -7.20 6.58
N GLN A 264 2.14 -8.33 6.22
CA GLN A 264 3.14 -8.99 7.07
C GLN A 264 4.43 -8.16 7.21
N ARG A 265 4.84 -7.42 6.17
CA ARG A 265 5.99 -6.50 6.29
C ARG A 265 5.67 -5.30 7.19
N ARG A 266 4.42 -4.81 7.18
CA ARG A 266 3.95 -3.74 8.08
C ARG A 266 3.89 -4.19 9.55
N LEU A 267 3.50 -5.44 9.83
CA LEU A 267 3.63 -6.02 11.18
C LEU A 267 5.10 -6.09 11.64
N GLN A 268 6.03 -6.40 10.74
CA GLN A 268 7.48 -6.37 11.05
C GLN A 268 7.97 -4.95 11.38
N VAL A 269 7.41 -3.90 10.74
CA VAL A 269 7.71 -2.49 11.07
C VAL A 269 7.25 -2.15 12.49
N LEU A 270 6.02 -2.54 12.88
CA LEU A 270 5.54 -2.36 14.26
C LEU A 270 6.49 -3.02 15.27
N LYS A 271 6.93 -4.26 14.99
CA LYS A 271 7.90 -4.96 15.83
C LYS A 271 9.22 -4.20 15.94
N ALA A 272 9.79 -3.74 14.83
CA ALA A 272 11.04 -2.97 14.83
C ALA A 272 10.92 -1.63 15.59
N LEU A 273 9.78 -0.93 15.49
CA LEU A 273 9.50 0.28 16.27
C LEU A 273 9.42 -0.03 17.77
N SER A 274 8.68 -1.06 18.15
CA SER A 274 8.48 -1.47 19.54
C SER A 274 9.79 -1.96 20.20
N GLU A 275 10.63 -2.72 19.47
CA GLU A 275 11.98 -3.12 19.89
C GLU A 275 12.92 -1.93 20.13
N LYS A 276 12.71 -0.81 19.43
CA LYS A 276 13.43 0.46 19.65
C LYS A 276 12.77 1.37 20.68
N GLN A 277 11.74 0.89 21.39
CA GLN A 277 10.96 1.64 22.38
C GLN A 277 10.28 2.90 21.81
N ILE A 278 9.96 2.89 20.52
CA ILE A 278 9.18 3.95 19.87
C ILE A 278 7.69 3.62 20.07
N PRO A 279 6.89 4.50 20.72
CA PRO A 279 5.45 4.33 20.80
C PRO A 279 4.88 4.17 19.40
N CYS A 280 4.18 3.07 19.16
CA CYS A 280 3.62 2.76 17.86
C CYS A 280 2.21 2.20 17.96
N GLY A 281 1.46 2.39 16.88
CA GLY A 281 0.06 1.99 16.79
C GLY A 281 -0.34 1.48 15.42
N VAL A 282 -1.50 0.84 15.33
CA VAL A 282 -2.07 0.41 14.06
C VAL A 282 -3.20 1.33 13.61
N MET A 283 -3.19 1.71 12.33
CA MET A 283 -4.26 2.48 11.73
C MET A 283 -5.01 1.62 10.71
N VAL A 284 -6.21 1.15 11.06
CA VAL A 284 -7.05 0.33 10.18
C VAL A 284 -7.81 1.24 9.22
N ALA A 285 -7.09 1.74 8.20
CA ALA A 285 -7.59 2.71 7.23
C ALA A 285 -7.20 2.35 5.78
N ALA A 286 -8.14 2.20 4.84
CA ALA A 286 -9.60 2.29 5.01
C ALA A 286 -10.20 0.97 5.55
N LEU A 287 -11.08 1.07 6.55
CA LEU A 287 -12.02 0.01 6.92
C LEU A 287 -13.21 0.07 5.94
N ILE A 288 -13.45 -1.02 5.22
CA ILE A 288 -14.43 -1.15 4.13
C ILE A 288 -15.48 -2.16 4.59
N PRO A 289 -16.73 -1.70 4.85
CA PRO A 289 -17.86 -2.56 5.21
C PRO A 289 -18.05 -3.75 4.27
N ALA A 290 -18.37 -4.92 4.83
CA ALA A 290 -18.56 -6.20 4.13
C ALA A 290 -17.38 -6.69 3.26
N LEU A 291 -16.19 -6.08 3.39
CA LEU A 291 -15.00 -6.43 2.61
C LEU A 291 -13.80 -6.79 3.50
N ASN A 292 -13.28 -5.85 4.30
CA ASN A 292 -12.19 -6.12 5.25
C ASN A 292 -12.58 -5.97 6.73
N ASP A 293 -13.76 -5.41 7.04
CA ASP A 293 -14.22 -5.22 8.41
C ASP A 293 -14.30 -6.55 9.20
N LYS A 294 -14.64 -7.65 8.52
CA LYS A 294 -14.54 -9.04 9.04
C LYS A 294 -13.17 -9.45 9.58
N THR A 295 -12.10 -8.71 9.27
CA THR A 295 -10.70 -8.99 9.70
C THR A 295 -10.19 -8.00 10.75
N LEU A 296 -11.04 -7.08 11.24
CA LEU A 296 -10.66 -6.00 12.15
C LEU A 296 -9.97 -6.53 13.42
N GLU A 297 -10.59 -7.48 14.10
CA GLU A 297 -10.08 -8.05 15.36
C GLU A 297 -8.74 -8.78 15.14
N GLN A 298 -8.59 -9.48 14.01
CA GLN A 298 -7.36 -10.19 13.66
C GLN A 298 -6.19 -9.22 13.36
N VAL A 299 -6.48 -8.08 12.73
CA VAL A 299 -5.50 -7.00 12.51
C VAL A 299 -5.06 -6.42 13.85
N LEU A 300 -6.00 -6.14 14.76
CA LEU A 300 -5.71 -5.58 16.09
C LEU A 300 -4.90 -6.56 16.95
N GLU A 301 -5.29 -7.84 16.99
CA GLU A 301 -4.55 -8.91 17.67
C GLU A 301 -3.11 -9.02 17.17
N SER A 302 -2.93 -9.06 15.84
CA SER A 302 -1.62 -9.17 15.21
C SER A 302 -0.75 -7.92 15.43
N ALA A 303 -1.36 -6.73 15.48
CA ALA A 303 -0.65 -5.48 15.77
C ALA A 303 -0.21 -5.40 17.24
N ALA A 304 -1.08 -5.77 18.19
CA ALA A 304 -0.74 -5.85 19.61
C ALA A 304 0.39 -6.88 19.85
N ALA A 305 0.31 -8.06 19.21
CA ALA A 305 1.36 -9.06 19.25
C ALA A 305 2.68 -8.59 18.59
N ALA A 306 2.61 -7.66 17.64
CA ALA A 306 3.77 -6.96 17.07
C ALA A 306 4.26 -5.77 17.92
N GLY A 307 3.65 -5.52 19.09
CA GLY A 307 4.09 -4.49 20.04
C GLY A 307 3.50 -3.10 19.83
N ALA A 308 2.41 -2.98 19.04
CA ALA A 308 1.59 -1.77 19.03
C ALA A 308 0.91 -1.55 20.39
N ALA A 309 0.85 -0.30 20.83
CA ALA A 309 0.17 0.11 22.07
C ALA A 309 -1.09 0.94 21.79
N GLU A 310 -1.15 1.61 20.64
CA GLU A 310 -2.31 2.38 20.18
C GLU A 310 -2.98 1.73 18.95
N ALA A 311 -4.26 1.97 18.78
CA ALA A 311 -5.01 1.59 17.60
C ALA A 311 -6.06 2.64 17.24
N ALA A 312 -6.31 2.80 15.94
CA ALA A 312 -7.40 3.60 15.41
C ALA A 312 -7.93 2.97 14.13
N TYR A 313 -9.15 3.34 13.73
CA TYR A 313 -9.74 2.94 12.45
C TYR A 313 -10.36 4.15 11.75
N VAL A 314 -10.44 4.09 10.42
CA VAL A 314 -11.16 5.08 9.61
C VAL A 314 -11.98 4.32 8.59
N ILE A 315 -13.30 4.41 8.69
CA ILE A 315 -14.19 3.86 7.68
C ILE A 315 -13.99 4.62 6.37
N LEU A 316 -14.02 3.87 5.27
CA LEU A 316 -13.90 4.32 3.89
C LEU A 316 -14.61 5.67 3.65
N ARG A 317 -13.84 6.62 3.10
CA ARG A 317 -14.28 7.94 2.65
C ARG A 317 -14.27 7.96 1.13
N LEU A 318 -15.32 8.52 0.53
CA LEU A 318 -15.52 8.57 -0.91
C LEU A 318 -15.82 10.01 -1.39
N PRO A 319 -14.95 11.00 -1.10
CA PRO A 319 -15.13 12.35 -1.60
C PRO A 319 -15.10 12.40 -3.13
N ASN A 320 -15.90 13.29 -3.72
CA ASN A 320 -15.85 13.71 -5.11
C ASN A 320 -15.83 12.51 -6.10
N GLU A 321 -14.81 12.41 -6.96
CA GLU A 321 -14.67 11.39 -8.00
C GLU A 321 -14.37 10.00 -7.42
N LEU A 322 -13.85 9.92 -6.18
CA LEU A 322 -13.45 8.65 -5.57
C LEU A 322 -14.61 7.69 -5.38
N LYS A 323 -15.83 8.21 -5.20
CA LYS A 323 -17.05 7.40 -5.09
C LYS A 323 -17.29 6.53 -6.32
N ASP A 324 -16.93 7.02 -7.51
CA ASP A 324 -17.21 6.33 -8.78
C ASP A 324 -16.05 5.41 -9.16
N ILE A 325 -14.80 5.89 -9.01
CA ILE A 325 -13.58 5.06 -9.09
C ILE A 325 -13.67 3.82 -8.18
N PHE A 326 -14.19 3.99 -6.95
CA PHE A 326 -14.32 2.86 -6.02
C PHE A 326 -15.46 1.89 -6.39
N LYS A 327 -16.58 2.38 -6.95
CA LYS A 327 -17.66 1.52 -7.48
C LYS A 327 -17.17 0.69 -8.66
N GLU A 328 -16.45 1.30 -9.60
CA GLU A 328 -15.83 0.61 -10.72
C GLU A 328 -14.84 -0.46 -10.25
N TRP A 329 -13.97 -0.12 -9.28
CA TRP A 329 -13.04 -1.08 -8.66
C TRP A 329 -13.78 -2.24 -7.97
N LEU A 330 -14.90 -1.97 -7.27
CA LEU A 330 -15.73 -3.01 -6.66
C LEU A 330 -16.35 -3.93 -7.71
N VAL A 331 -16.90 -3.39 -8.80
CA VAL A 331 -17.48 -4.18 -9.90
C VAL A 331 -16.40 -5.04 -10.58
N ALA A 332 -15.22 -4.47 -10.82
CA ALA A 332 -14.11 -5.17 -11.47
C ALA A 332 -13.50 -6.30 -10.62
N HIS A 333 -13.46 -6.17 -9.29
CA HIS A 333 -12.72 -7.09 -8.42
C HIS A 333 -13.56 -7.91 -7.43
N TYR A 334 -14.79 -7.47 -7.16
CA TYR A 334 -15.73 -8.05 -6.19
C TYR A 334 -17.21 -7.87 -6.63
N PRO A 335 -17.61 -8.22 -7.88
CA PRO A 335 -18.93 -7.88 -8.43
C PRO A 335 -20.09 -8.37 -7.56
N GLN A 336 -19.99 -9.60 -7.03
CA GLN A 336 -21.00 -10.20 -6.13
C GLN A 336 -21.20 -9.46 -4.79
N ARG A 337 -20.32 -8.51 -4.44
CA ARG A 337 -20.41 -7.71 -3.21
C ARG A 337 -20.59 -6.22 -3.48
N ALA A 338 -20.43 -5.76 -4.72
CA ALA A 338 -20.35 -4.34 -5.06
C ALA A 338 -21.58 -3.56 -4.54
N GLU A 339 -22.78 -4.01 -4.87
CA GLU A 339 -24.03 -3.39 -4.42
C GLU A 339 -24.19 -3.41 -2.90
N HIS A 340 -23.83 -4.53 -2.25
CA HIS A 340 -23.96 -4.68 -0.80
C HIS A 340 -23.00 -3.75 -0.03
N VAL A 341 -21.74 -3.64 -0.47
CA VAL A 341 -20.76 -2.69 0.09
C VAL A 341 -21.25 -1.25 -0.08
N VAL A 342 -21.72 -0.87 -1.27
CA VAL A 342 -22.25 0.48 -1.54
C VAL A 342 -23.50 0.77 -0.70
N SER A 343 -24.39 -0.21 -0.52
CA SER A 343 -25.60 -0.10 0.31
C SER A 343 -25.24 0.20 1.77
N ILE A 344 -24.31 -0.56 2.36
CA ILE A 344 -23.86 -0.31 3.75
C ILE A 344 -23.14 1.04 3.86
N VAL A 345 -22.29 1.41 2.89
CA VAL A 345 -21.66 2.73 2.85
C VAL A 345 -22.72 3.83 2.85
N ARG A 346 -23.82 3.71 2.09
CA ARG A 346 -24.93 4.67 2.13
C ARG A 346 -25.63 4.68 3.48
N GLN A 347 -25.90 3.52 4.08
CA GLN A 347 -26.53 3.40 5.39
C GLN A 347 -25.76 4.21 6.45
N ILE A 348 -24.44 4.04 6.53
CA ILE A 348 -23.59 4.72 7.53
C ILE A 348 -23.28 6.20 7.22
N ARG A 349 -23.82 6.75 6.13
CA ARG A 349 -23.61 8.13 5.66
C ARG A 349 -24.92 8.92 5.48
N GLY A 350 -26.05 8.35 5.90
CA GLY A 350 -27.38 8.94 5.76
C GLY A 350 -27.90 8.94 4.32
N GLY A 351 -27.77 7.81 3.62
CA GLY A 351 -28.21 7.61 2.23
C GLY A 351 -27.24 8.08 1.14
N ARG A 352 -26.18 8.81 1.51
CA ARG A 352 -25.19 9.40 0.59
C ARG A 352 -23.98 8.48 0.38
N ASP A 353 -23.26 8.61 -0.73
CA ASP A 353 -22.01 7.86 -0.92
C ASP A 353 -20.87 8.34 0.02
N ASN A 354 -20.97 9.56 0.57
CA ASN A 354 -19.95 10.15 1.45
C ASN A 354 -20.56 11.18 2.44
N ASP A 355 -19.86 11.43 3.55
CA ASP A 355 -20.17 12.51 4.49
C ASP A 355 -18.92 13.40 4.66
N PRO A 356 -18.99 14.72 4.43
CA PRO A 356 -17.82 15.61 4.55
C PRO A 356 -17.51 16.04 5.99
N ARG A 357 -18.49 15.96 6.90
CA ARG A 357 -18.43 16.50 8.27
C ARG A 357 -17.33 15.84 9.11
N PHE A 358 -16.57 16.62 9.88
CA PHE A 358 -15.56 16.07 10.78
C PHE A 358 -16.19 15.14 11.84
N GLY A 359 -15.41 14.19 12.37
CA GLY A 359 -15.92 13.10 13.20
C GLY A 359 -16.65 12.06 12.35
N THR A 360 -17.91 12.33 11.97
CA THR A 360 -18.76 11.36 11.27
C THR A 360 -18.17 10.87 9.96
N ARG A 361 -17.40 11.68 9.21
CA ARG A 361 -16.65 11.21 8.01
C ARG A 361 -15.71 10.04 8.28
N MET A 362 -15.22 9.88 9.51
CA MET A 362 -14.27 8.84 9.89
C MET A 362 -14.96 7.59 10.48
N SER A 363 -15.99 7.78 11.32
CA SER A 363 -16.68 6.68 12.02
C SER A 363 -17.98 6.20 11.36
N GLY A 364 -18.68 7.05 10.62
CA GLY A 364 -20.06 6.78 10.16
C GLY A 364 -21.11 7.02 11.24
N THR A 365 -22.36 6.63 10.97
CA THR A 365 -23.50 6.78 11.90
C THR A 365 -24.46 5.60 11.85
N GLY A 366 -25.15 5.31 12.96
CA GLY A 366 -26.20 4.29 13.08
C GLY A 366 -25.66 2.86 13.24
N ASN A 367 -26.57 1.90 13.36
CA ASN A 367 -26.33 0.54 13.89
C ASN A 367 -25.08 -0.18 13.34
N TYR A 368 -24.75 -0.04 12.05
CA TYR A 368 -23.58 -0.71 11.47
C TYR A 368 -22.25 -0.03 11.86
N ALA A 369 -22.24 1.30 11.98
CA ALA A 369 -21.10 2.04 12.51
C ALA A 369 -20.90 1.75 14.01
N GLU A 370 -21.99 1.75 14.79
CA GLU A 370 -21.98 1.38 16.22
C GLU A 370 -21.51 -0.07 16.44
N LEU A 371 -21.86 -1.00 15.55
CA LEU A 371 -21.36 -2.37 15.59
C LEU A 371 -19.84 -2.43 15.36
N ILE A 372 -19.32 -1.68 14.38
CA ILE A 372 -17.88 -1.57 14.14
C ILE A 372 -17.17 -0.96 15.35
N GLU A 373 -17.71 0.12 15.92
CA GLU A 373 -17.16 0.81 17.09
C GLU A 373 -17.08 -0.12 18.30
N ARG A 374 -18.18 -0.81 18.65
CA ARG A 374 -18.21 -1.78 19.76
C ARG A 374 -17.24 -2.94 19.54
N ARG A 375 -17.14 -3.48 18.31
CA ARG A 375 -16.16 -4.52 17.95
C ARG A 375 -14.73 -4.03 18.14
N PHE A 376 -14.43 -2.82 17.65
CA PHE A 376 -13.13 -2.16 17.79
C PHE A 376 -12.74 -1.96 19.25
N GLU A 377 -13.64 -1.39 20.07
CA GLU A 377 -13.39 -1.18 21.50
C GLU A 377 -13.16 -2.49 22.25
N LEU A 378 -14.02 -3.50 22.03
CA LEU A 378 -13.90 -4.81 22.69
C LEU A 378 -12.58 -5.49 22.32
N ALA A 379 -12.16 -5.41 21.06
CA ALA A 379 -10.85 -5.88 20.63
C ALA A 379 -9.71 -5.10 21.27
N CYS A 380 -9.78 -3.76 21.34
CA CYS A 380 -8.75 -2.95 21.99
C CYS A 380 -8.61 -3.30 23.48
N ARG A 381 -9.72 -3.38 24.22
CA ARG A 381 -9.75 -3.85 25.62
C ARG A 381 -9.19 -5.27 25.77
N LYS A 382 -9.55 -6.19 24.88
CA LYS A 382 -9.07 -7.59 24.90
C LYS A 382 -7.56 -7.71 24.66
N PHE A 383 -7.00 -6.86 23.80
CA PHE A 383 -5.60 -6.95 23.35
C PHE A 383 -4.66 -5.92 24.01
N GLY A 384 -5.15 -5.13 24.97
CA GLY A 384 -4.33 -4.14 25.69
C GLY A 384 -3.94 -2.92 24.84
N LEU A 385 -4.74 -2.58 23.82
CA LEU A 385 -4.56 -1.40 22.98
C LEU A 385 -5.36 -0.21 23.54
N ASN A 386 -4.82 1.00 23.38
CA ASN A 386 -5.43 2.25 23.86
C ASN A 386 -5.59 2.34 25.39
N ASP A 387 -4.81 1.58 26.16
CA ASP A 387 -4.69 1.79 27.61
C ASP A 387 -3.82 3.03 27.88
N HIS A 388 -4.47 4.19 27.96
CA HIS A 388 -3.81 5.47 28.21
C HIS A 388 -3.19 5.61 29.62
N GLY A 389 -3.40 4.63 30.51
CA GLY A 389 -2.66 4.52 31.78
C GLY A 389 -1.31 3.80 31.64
N ALA A 390 -1.10 3.05 30.55
CA ALA A 390 0.13 2.30 30.32
C ALA A 390 1.25 3.18 29.77
N ALA A 391 2.48 3.01 30.29
CA ALA A 391 3.65 3.81 29.91
C ALA A 391 3.99 3.83 28.40
N ARG A 392 3.46 2.88 27.61
CA ARG A 392 3.64 2.73 26.15
C ARG A 392 2.57 3.42 25.30
N CYS A 393 1.43 3.80 25.88
CA CYS A 393 0.29 4.40 25.19
C CYS A 393 0.00 5.75 25.85
N ARG A 394 0.69 6.81 25.38
CA ARG A 394 0.56 8.15 25.96
C ARG A 394 -0.40 8.97 25.12
N ALA A 395 -1.39 9.57 25.78
CA ALA A 395 -2.41 10.39 25.13
C ALA A 395 -1.76 11.54 24.33
N GLU A 396 -0.86 12.28 24.98
CA GLU A 396 -0.27 13.52 24.46
C GLU A 396 1.26 13.43 24.31
N LEU A 397 1.77 14.17 23.33
CA LEU A 397 3.20 14.37 23.09
C LEU A 397 3.67 15.65 23.79
N ASP A 398 4.94 15.68 24.22
CA ASP A 398 5.46 16.76 25.06
C ASP A 398 5.85 18.01 24.25
N CYS A 399 4.92 18.97 24.14
CA CYS A 399 5.17 20.27 23.52
C CYS A 399 6.10 21.19 24.34
N SER A 400 6.31 20.93 25.63
CA SER A 400 7.04 21.86 26.52
C SER A 400 8.55 21.89 26.25
N ARG A 401 9.06 20.91 25.51
CA ARG A 401 10.49 20.74 25.20
C ARG A 401 11.00 21.62 24.07
N PHE A 402 10.08 22.17 23.28
CA PHE A 402 10.40 22.87 22.04
C PHE A 402 11.45 23.97 22.23
N ARG A 403 12.36 24.06 21.28
CA ARG A 403 13.35 25.12 21.17
C ARG A 403 13.35 25.62 19.73
N PRO A 404 13.34 26.94 19.48
CA PRO A 404 13.51 27.44 18.13
C PRO A 404 14.87 26.97 17.57
N PRO A 405 14.98 26.75 16.25
CA PRO A 405 16.22 26.30 15.64
C PRO A 405 17.34 27.30 15.88
N ARG A 406 18.58 26.83 16.00
CA ARG A 406 19.71 27.71 16.31
C ARG A 406 20.00 28.62 15.11
N GLY A 407 19.84 29.93 15.31
CA GLY A 407 20.30 30.93 14.35
C GLY A 407 21.80 30.82 14.13
N GLY A 408 22.26 31.03 12.89
CA GLY A 408 23.66 30.92 12.49
C GLY A 408 24.60 32.01 13.07
N GLN A 409 24.10 32.86 13.96
CA GLN A 409 24.86 33.92 14.62
C GLN A 409 24.22 34.26 15.99
N LEU A 410 25.06 34.65 16.95
CA LEU A 410 24.70 35.08 18.31
C LEU A 410 24.21 33.98 19.28
N ASN A 411 25.14 33.13 19.69
CA ASN A 411 25.17 32.55 21.05
C ASN A 411 26.60 32.65 21.60
N LEU A 412 26.98 33.89 21.90
CA LEU A 412 28.15 34.27 22.70
C LEU A 412 27.67 35.35 23.66
N PHE A 413 27.10 34.95 24.81
CA PHE A 413 27.14 35.61 26.13
C PHE A 413 26.52 34.66 27.15
#